data_AF-A0A378F4D0-F1
#
_entry.id   AF-A0A378F4D0-F1
#
_cell.length_a   1.000
_cell.length_b   1.000
_cell.length_c   1.000
_cell.angle_alpha   90.00
_cell.angle_beta   90.00
_cell.angle_gamma   90.00
#
_symmetry.space_group_name_H-M   'P 1'
#
loop_
_entity.id
_entity.type
_entity.pdbx_description
1 polymer ?
#
loop_
_entity_poly.entity_id
_entity_poly.type
_entity_poly.pdbx_seq_one_letter_code
_entity_poly.pdbx_strand_id
1 'polypeptide(L)' 'MRQKGFSPALIEQGIDNSDIDWYQLAKAARIKKFGEALPSEPKEKNKQIRHLQYKGFTMDMIFEALG' A
#
# COMPACT_ATOMS: atom_id res chain seq x y z
N MET A 1 -20.05 7.93 12.53
CA MET A 1 -19.51 6.61 12.94
C MET A 1 -18.16 6.39 12.28
N ARG A 2 -17.18 6.01 13.11
CA ARG A 2 -15.78 5.58 12.86
C ARG A 2 -15.36 5.38 11.39
N GLN A 3 -14.54 6.30 10.90
CA GLN A 3 -13.43 5.93 10.02
C GLN A 3 -12.16 6.37 10.71
N LYS A 4 -11.47 5.40 11.32
CA LYS A 4 -10.07 5.55 11.72
C LYS A 4 -9.27 5.65 10.41
N GLY A 5 -9.26 6.83 9.80
CA GLY A 5 -8.16 7.22 8.94
C GLY A 5 -6.96 7.26 9.87
N PHE A 6 -5.99 6.39 9.65
CA PHE A 6 -4.74 6.45 10.38
C PHE A 6 -4.15 7.83 10.06
N SER A 7 -4.16 8.73 11.05
CA SER A 7 -3.49 10.02 10.94
C SER A 7 -2.03 9.76 10.58
N PRO A 8 -1.38 10.58 9.73
CA PRO A 8 0.02 10.38 9.35
C PRO A 8 0.97 10.12 10.55
N ALA A 9 0.64 10.70 11.71
CA ALA A 9 1.34 10.51 12.98
C ALA A 9 1.35 9.06 13.53
N LEU A 10 0.43 8.18 13.12
CA LEU A 10 0.37 6.79 13.57
C LEU A 10 1.40 5.88 12.87
N ILE A 11 1.94 6.29 11.72
CA ILE A 11 3.00 5.55 11.03
C ILE A 11 4.36 5.83 11.71
N GLU A 12 4.55 7.02 12.29
CA GLU A 12 5.80 7.41 12.97
C GLU A 12 6.01 6.73 14.33
N GLN A 13 4.98 6.22 14.99
CA GLN A 13 5.11 5.59 16.33
C GLN A 13 5.19 4.06 16.33
N GLY A 14 5.27 3.42 15.16
CA GLY A 14 5.28 1.95 15.02
C GLY A 14 6.58 1.35 14.47
N ILE A 15 7.64 2.15 14.30
CA ILE A 15 8.91 1.72 13.72
C ILE A 15 9.96 1.65 14.81
N ASP A 16 9.76 0.80 15.81
CA ASP A 16 10.81 0.67 16.83
C ASP A 16 11.14 -0.75 17.28
N ASN A 17 10.56 -1.85 16.76
CA ASN A 17 11.01 -3.18 17.20
C ASN A 17 10.62 -4.42 16.35
N SER A 18 10.49 -4.33 15.02
CA SER A 18 10.44 -5.56 14.20
C SER A 18 10.82 -5.30 12.74
N ASP A 19 11.49 -6.25 12.10
CA ASP A 19 11.85 -6.30 10.67
C ASP A 19 10.60 -6.33 9.78
N ILE A 20 9.79 -5.27 9.83
CA ILE A 20 8.58 -5.17 9.02
C ILE A 20 9.01 -4.88 7.59
N ASP A 21 8.85 -5.87 6.72
CA ASP A 21 9.00 -5.70 5.28
C ASP A 21 7.77 -4.96 4.72
N TRP A 22 7.89 -3.63 4.69
CA TRP A 22 6.85 -2.74 4.17
C TRP A 22 6.55 -2.96 2.68
N TYR A 23 7.50 -3.49 1.91
CA TYR A 23 7.29 -3.84 0.50
C TYR A 23 6.38 -5.06 0.37
N GLN A 24 6.61 -6.09 1.18
CA GLN A 24 5.70 -7.25 1.25
C GLN A 24 4.31 -6.85 1.70
N LEU A 25 4.19 -5.91 2.64
CA LEU A 25 2.88 -5.38 3.06
C LEU A 25 2.16 -4.64 1.92
N ALA A 26 2.87 -3.83 1.13
CA ALA A 26 2.30 -3.15 -0.05
C ALA A 26 1.81 -4.17 -1.09
N LYS A 27 2.63 -5.19 -1.41
CA LYS A 27 2.28 -6.27 -2.32
C LYS A 27 1.07 -7.07 -1.83
N ALA A 28 1.04 -7.47 -0.56
CA ALA A 28 -0.08 -8.19 0.03
C ALA A 28 -1.37 -7.35 0.01
N ALA A 29 -1.28 -6.05 0.31
CA ALA A 29 -2.43 -5.15 0.25
C ALA A 29 -2.99 -5.02 -1.17
N ARG A 30 -2.12 -4.94 -2.19
CA ARG A 30 -2.50 -4.93 -3.60
C ARG A 30 -3.20 -6.23 -3.99
N ILE A 31 -2.57 -7.38 -3.73
CA ILE A 31 -3.09 -8.72 -4.07
C ILE A 31 -4.45 -8.94 -3.40
N LYS A 32 -4.58 -8.60 -2.12
CA LYS A 32 -5.84 -8.74 -1.38
C LYS A 32 -7.01 -8.01 -2.03
N LYS A 33 -6.76 -6.90 -2.75
CA LYS A 33 -7.80 -6.07 -3.35
C LYS A 33 -8.00 -6.32 -4.84
N PHE A 34 -6.93 -6.59 -5.59
CA PHE A 34 -6.93 -6.63 -7.05
C PHE A 34 -6.54 -7.99 -7.63
N GLY A 35 -6.21 -8.97 -6.79
CA GLY A 35 -5.73 -10.28 -7.20
C GLY A 35 -4.23 -10.30 -7.52
N GLU A 36 -3.73 -11.48 -7.84
CA GLU A 36 -2.30 -11.69 -8.13
C GLU A 36 -1.87 -11.08 -9.46
N ALA A 37 -2.77 -11.00 -10.43
CA ALA A 37 -2.49 -10.38 -11.72
C ALA A 37 -2.06 -8.91 -11.58
N LEU A 38 -1.01 -8.54 -12.31
CA LEU A 38 -0.58 -7.15 -12.44
C LEU A 38 -1.53 -6.38 -13.36
N PRO A 39 -1.71 -5.06 -13.16
CA PRO A 39 -2.54 -4.27 -14.06
C PRO A 39 -1.91 -4.21 -15.46
N SER A 40 -2.67 -4.55 -16.49
CA SER A 40 -2.25 -4.38 -17.88
C SER A 40 -2.57 -2.99 -18.42
N GLU A 41 -3.60 -2.35 -17.87
CA GLU A 41 -4.11 -1.06 -18.35
C GLU A 41 -3.70 0.11 -17.45
N PRO A 42 -3.35 1.30 -18.02
CA PRO A 42 -3.00 2.49 -17.24
C PRO A 42 -4.08 2.92 -16.24
N LYS A 43 -5.35 2.73 -16.60
CA LYS A 43 -6.49 3.06 -15.73
C LYS A 43 -6.53 2.16 -14.48
N GLU A 44 -6.19 0.89 -14.63
CA GLU A 44 -6.10 -0.05 -13.51
C GLU A 44 -4.89 0.26 -12.64
N LYS A 45 -3.72 0.52 -13.25
CA LYS A 45 -2.52 0.94 -12.53
C LYS A 45 -2.78 2.15 -11.64
N ASN A 46 -3.41 3.20 -12.18
CA ASN A 46 -3.76 4.40 -11.42
C ASN A 46 -4.73 4.12 -10.26
N LYS A 47 -5.66 3.17 -10.44
CA LYS A 47 -6.58 2.74 -9.37
C LYS A 47 -5.82 2.04 -8.23
N GLN A 48 -4.85 1.18 -8.56
CA GLN A 48 -4.03 0.48 -7.58
C GLN A 48 -3.10 1.44 -6.83
N ILE A 49 -2.45 2.39 -7.54
CA ILE A 49 -1.62 3.44 -6.95
C ILE A 49 -2.41 4.23 -5.90
N ARG A 50 -3.57 4.79 -6.28
CA ARG A 50 -4.41 5.57 -5.35
C ARG A 50 -4.82 4.75 -4.14
N HIS A 51 -5.18 3.48 -4.34
CA HIS A 51 -5.55 2.59 -3.25
C HIS A 51 -4.42 2.41 -2.23
N LEU A 52 -3.20 2.18 -2.71
CA LEU A 52 -2.04 1.99 -1.85
C LEU A 52 -1.54 3.30 -1.22
N GLN A 53 -1.62 4.43 -1.94
CA GLN A 53 -1.37 5.76 -1.37
C GLN A 53 -2.32 6.06 -0.21
N TYR A 54 -3.63 5.76 -0.36
CA TYR A 54 -4.59 5.92 0.74
C TYR A 54 -4.33 5.00 1.93
N LYS A 55 -3.53 3.94 1.76
CA LYS A 55 -3.06 3.06 2.84
C LYS A 55 -1.76 3.53 3.48
N GLY A 56 -1.15 4.61 2.98
CA GLY A 56 0.06 5.21 3.52
C GLY A 56 1.36 4.66 2.94
N PHE A 57 1.32 3.85 1.87
CA PHE A 57 2.55 3.37 1.23
C PHE A 57 3.20 4.48 0.41
N THR A 58 4.55 4.52 0.41
CA THR A 58 5.33 5.45 -0.42
C THR A 58 5.26 5.05 -1.90
N MET A 59 5.57 5.98 -2.80
CA MET A 59 5.57 5.69 -4.24
C MET A 59 6.53 4.56 -4.61
N ASP A 60 7.68 4.46 -3.95
CA ASP A 60 8.66 3.40 -4.19
C ASP A 60 8.09 2.02 -3.85
N MET A 61 7.45 1.88 -2.67
CA MET A 61 6.78 0.63 -2.27
C MET A 61 5.62 0.28 -3.20
N ILE A 62 4.91 1.29 -3.68
CA ILE A 62 3.79 1.12 -4.62
C ILE A 62 4.28 0.63 -5.97
N PHE A 63 5.35 1.20 -6.50
CA PHE A 63 5.90 0.77 -7.78
C PHE A 63 6.51 -0.61 -7.70
N GLU A 64 7.18 -0.96 -6.59
CA GLU A 64 7.65 -2.32 -6.35
C GLU A 64 6.50 -3.33 -6.33
N ALA A 65 5.37 -3.00 -5.71
CA ALA A 65 4.19 -3.87 -5.68
C ALA A 65 3.50 -4.02 -7.05
N LEU A 66 3.78 -3.12 -8.00
CA LEU A 66 3.21 -3.08 -9.35
C LEU A 66 4.19 -3.54 -10.44
N GLY A 67 5.42 -3.92 -10.05
CA GLY A 67 6.45 -4.49 -10.91
C GLY A 67 6.37 -6.01 -11.02
#